data_AF-A0A9W5Y1X0-F1
#
_entry.id   AF-A0A9W5Y1X0-F1
#
_cell.length_a   1.000
_cell.length_b   1.000
_cell.length_c   1.000
_cell.angle_alpha   90.00
_cell.angle_beta   90.00
_cell.angle_gamma   90.00
#
_symmetry.space_group_name_H-M   'P 1'
#
loop_
_entity.id
_entity.type
_entity.pdbx_description
1 polymer ?
#
loop_
_entity_poly.entity_id
_entity_poly.type
_entity_poly.pdbx_seq_one_letter_code
_entity_poly.pdbx_strand_id
1 'polypeptide(L)'
;MNRLEKVHEIVDSILMKQTNTEIRRHGYVHLYGVSSNCSILALRRGANAELSAVSGMLHDIYTYKAGDSYEHAKLGSIEARKILNEIKLFTEEEINIICKSIYNHSNKNDEGGIYEEILKDADVLQHYSYNTGFPVADHEKERVTKLFKELGIEN
;
A
#
# COMPACT_ATOMS: atom_id res chain seq x y z
N MET A 1 0.49 21.19 9.17
CA MET A 1 -0.44 20.43 8.32
C MET A 1 0.10 19.02 8.23
N ASN A 2 -0.70 18.00 8.53
CA ASN A 2 -0.27 16.60 8.45
C ASN A 2 -0.42 16.11 6.99
N ARG A 3 0.67 15.72 6.33
CA ARG A 3 0.63 15.37 4.90
C ARG A 3 -0.11 14.06 4.65
N LEU A 4 0.04 13.08 5.54
CA LEU A 4 -0.67 11.81 5.47
C LEU A 4 -2.18 12.01 5.59
N GLU A 5 -2.65 12.84 6.54
CA GLU A 5 -4.09 13.16 6.64
C GLU A 5 -4.61 13.83 5.37
N LYS A 6 -3.79 14.64 4.68
CA LYS A 6 -4.21 15.21 3.41
C LYS A 6 -4.39 14.15 2.32
N VAL A 7 -3.57 13.10 2.34
CA VAL A 7 -3.73 11.94 1.45
C VAL A 7 -4.98 11.15 1.83
N HIS A 8 -5.27 10.95 3.13
CA HIS A 8 -6.52 10.32 3.58
C HIS A 8 -7.76 11.04 3.03
N GLU A 9 -7.83 12.36 3.17
CA GLU A 9 -8.96 13.16 2.66
C GLU A 9 -9.21 12.94 1.15
N ILE A 10 -8.12 12.79 0.37
CA ILE A 10 -8.20 12.57 -1.08
C ILE A 10 -8.65 11.16 -1.39
N VAL A 11 -8.06 10.15 -0.73
CA VAL A 11 -8.45 8.75 -0.90
C VAL A 11 -9.91 8.56 -0.51
N ASP A 12 -10.35 9.12 0.61
CA ASP A 12 -11.75 9.08 1.04
C ASP A 12 -12.67 9.72 0.00
N SER A 13 -12.29 10.87 -0.57
CA SER A 13 -13.08 11.51 -1.64
C SER A 13 -13.18 10.63 -2.90
N ILE A 14 -12.11 9.92 -3.25
CA ILE A 14 -12.10 8.97 -4.37
C ILE A 14 -12.99 7.77 -4.06
N LEU A 15 -12.83 7.15 -2.89
CA LEU A 15 -13.60 5.97 -2.47
C LEU A 15 -15.10 6.31 -2.33
N MET A 16 -15.46 7.49 -1.83
CA MET A 16 -16.85 7.92 -1.73
C MET A 16 -17.56 8.01 -3.08
N LYS A 17 -16.82 8.24 -4.17
CA LYS A 17 -17.36 8.27 -5.55
C LYS A 17 -17.54 6.87 -6.15
N GLN A 18 -16.98 5.83 -5.53
CA GLN A 18 -17.19 4.45 -5.96
C GLN A 18 -18.63 4.02 -5.67
N THR A 19 -19.38 3.74 -6.73
CA THR A 19 -20.81 3.40 -6.66
C THR A 19 -21.03 1.94 -6.25
N ASN A 20 -20.09 1.05 -6.56
CA ASN A 20 -20.12 -0.31 -6.06
C ASN A 20 -19.74 -0.33 -4.57
N THR A 21 -20.74 -0.56 -3.72
CA THR A 21 -20.58 -0.51 -2.26
C THR A 21 -19.59 -1.55 -1.71
N GLU A 22 -19.44 -2.71 -2.36
CA GLU A 22 -18.50 -3.73 -1.93
C GLU A 22 -17.07 -3.35 -2.26
N ILE A 23 -16.82 -2.89 -3.49
CA ILE A 23 -15.50 -2.37 -3.90
C ILE A 23 -15.09 -1.21 -2.99
N ARG A 24 -16.02 -0.29 -2.70
CA ARG A 24 -15.76 0.82 -1.78
C ARG A 24 -15.38 0.35 -0.38
N ARG A 25 -16.14 -0.58 0.20
CA ARG A 25 -15.87 -1.14 1.53
C ARG A 25 -14.50 -1.83 1.56
N HIS A 26 -14.18 -2.65 0.55
CA HIS A 26 -12.89 -3.31 0.45
C HIS A 26 -11.75 -2.29 0.33
N GLY A 27 -11.95 -1.21 -0.44
CA GLY A 27 -10.98 -0.11 -0.56
C GLY A 27 -10.64 0.53 0.78
N TYR A 28 -11.66 0.85 1.59
CA TYR A 28 -11.42 1.40 2.93
C TYR A 28 -10.63 0.43 3.81
N VAL A 29 -11.05 -0.84 3.89
CA VAL A 29 -10.40 -1.82 4.78
C VAL A 29 -8.96 -2.10 4.34
N HIS A 30 -8.75 -2.28 3.04
CA HIS A 30 -7.46 -2.67 2.50
C HIS A 30 -6.45 -1.52 2.51
N LEU A 31 -6.79 -0.35 1.93
CA LEU A 31 -5.84 0.77 1.84
C LEU A 31 -5.40 1.29 3.21
N TYR A 32 -6.33 1.43 4.16
CA TYR A 32 -5.99 1.84 5.53
C TYR A 32 -5.21 0.76 6.28
N GLY A 33 -5.54 -0.52 6.07
CA GLY A 33 -4.82 -1.66 6.64
C GLY A 33 -3.36 -1.70 6.17
N VAL A 34 -3.14 -1.60 4.86
CA VAL A 34 -1.79 -1.59 4.27
C VAL A 34 -1.00 -0.35 4.70
N SER A 35 -1.62 0.84 4.76
CA SER A 35 -0.98 2.06 5.24
C SER A 35 -0.51 1.95 6.71
N SER A 36 -1.34 1.36 7.57
CA SER A 36 -1.00 1.11 8.98
C SER A 36 0.15 0.10 9.10
N ASN A 37 0.09 -1.00 8.37
CA ASN A 37 1.16 -2.00 8.32
C ASN A 37 2.48 -1.40 7.82
N CYS A 38 2.42 -0.56 6.77
CA CYS A 38 3.58 0.17 6.25
C CYS A 38 4.24 1.02 7.34
N SER A 39 3.46 1.72 8.15
CA SER A 39 3.97 2.54 9.26
C SER A 39 4.74 1.69 10.27
N ILE A 40 4.14 0.57 10.70
CA ILE A 40 4.74 -0.34 11.68
C ILE A 40 6.05 -0.94 11.15
N LEU A 41 6.04 -1.44 9.91
CA LEU A 41 7.22 -2.04 9.30
C LEU A 41 8.33 -1.01 9.05
N ALA A 42 7.99 0.20 8.63
CA ALA A 42 8.96 1.27 8.46
C ALA A 42 9.65 1.63 9.78
N LEU A 43 8.89 1.77 10.86
CA LEU A 43 9.45 2.01 12.20
C LEU A 43 10.40 0.88 12.63
N ARG A 44 10.00 -0.38 12.38
CA ARG A 44 10.82 -1.55 12.70
C ARG A 44 12.12 -1.61 11.89
N ARG A 45 12.08 -1.18 10.62
CA ARG A 45 13.20 -1.28 9.67
C ARG A 45 14.04 0.00 9.57
N GLY A 46 13.71 1.04 10.32
CA GLY A 46 14.43 2.32 10.32
C GLY A 46 14.21 3.16 9.05
N ALA A 47 13.06 3.00 8.38
CA ALA A 47 12.67 3.79 7.21
C ALA A 47 11.74 4.96 7.60
N ASN A 48 11.48 5.87 6.66
CA ASN A 48 10.52 6.96 6.88
C ASN A 48 9.08 6.42 6.90
N ALA A 49 8.48 6.36 8.08
CA ALA A 49 7.14 5.83 8.28
C ALA A 49 6.05 6.62 7.53
N GLU A 50 6.17 7.94 7.40
CA GLU A 50 5.19 8.76 6.68
C GLU A 50 5.17 8.41 5.18
N LEU A 51 6.35 8.29 4.55
CA LEU A 51 6.44 7.93 3.12
C LEU A 51 5.94 6.51 2.86
N SER A 52 6.26 5.57 3.75
CA SER A 52 5.73 4.20 3.67
C SER A 52 4.21 4.18 3.83
N ALA A 53 3.65 4.90 4.80
CA ALA A 53 2.21 4.99 5.02
C ALA A 53 1.48 5.58 3.80
N VAL A 54 2.02 6.64 3.21
CA VAL A 54 1.48 7.26 1.99
C VAL A 54 1.53 6.27 0.82
N SER A 55 2.62 5.50 0.70
CA SER A 55 2.73 4.45 -0.32
C SER A 55 1.63 3.39 -0.15
N GLY A 56 1.42 2.89 1.07
CA GLY A 56 0.36 1.92 1.38
C GLY A 56 -1.05 2.47 1.12
N MET A 57 -1.28 3.75 1.42
CA MET A 57 -2.57 4.40 1.19
C MET A 57 -2.91 4.56 -0.30
N LEU A 58 -1.89 4.69 -1.16
CA LEU A 58 -2.06 4.97 -2.59
C LEU A 58 -1.85 3.77 -3.50
N HIS A 59 -1.28 2.66 -3.02
CA HIS A 59 -0.76 1.61 -3.91
C HIS A 59 -1.81 1.03 -4.88
N ASP A 60 -3.01 0.78 -4.36
CA ASP A 60 -4.14 0.21 -5.10
C ASP A 60 -5.26 1.23 -5.36
N ILE A 61 -4.94 2.53 -5.29
CA ILE A 61 -5.96 3.57 -5.48
C ILE A 61 -6.63 3.49 -6.85
N TYR A 62 -5.89 3.07 -7.88
CA TYR A 62 -6.46 2.85 -9.20
C TYR A 62 -7.53 1.75 -9.17
N THR A 63 -7.24 0.61 -8.52
CA THR A 63 -8.16 -0.52 -8.40
C THR A 63 -9.51 -0.08 -7.85
N TYR A 64 -9.52 0.65 -6.74
CA TYR A 64 -10.76 1.06 -6.10
C TYR A 64 -11.45 2.23 -6.78
N LYS A 65 -10.70 3.08 -7.48
CA LYS A 65 -11.25 4.17 -8.31
C LYS A 65 -11.93 3.63 -9.56
N ALA A 66 -11.28 2.73 -10.29
CA ALA A 66 -11.75 2.19 -11.56
C ALA A 66 -12.70 0.98 -11.39
N GLY A 67 -12.61 0.28 -10.26
CA GLY A 67 -13.26 -1.02 -10.07
C GLY A 67 -12.60 -2.14 -10.88
N ASP A 68 -11.32 -1.98 -11.24
CA ASP A 68 -10.56 -2.88 -12.10
C ASP A 68 -9.11 -2.98 -11.61
N SER A 69 -8.60 -4.20 -11.47
CA SER A 69 -7.24 -4.50 -11.00
C SER A 69 -6.23 -4.78 -12.13
N TYR A 70 -6.62 -4.61 -13.40
CA TYR A 70 -5.71 -4.75 -14.54
C TYR A 70 -4.56 -3.74 -14.43
N GLU A 71 -3.31 -4.23 -14.47
CA GLU A 71 -2.09 -3.41 -14.35
C GLU A 71 -2.08 -2.46 -13.12
N HIS A 72 -2.74 -2.86 -12.02
CA HIS A 72 -2.99 -2.01 -10.85
C HIS A 72 -1.73 -1.35 -10.28
N ALA A 73 -0.59 -2.04 -10.21
CA ALA A 73 0.65 -1.46 -9.71
C ALA A 73 1.15 -0.29 -10.59
N LYS A 74 1.13 -0.47 -11.90
CA LYS A 74 1.54 0.57 -12.86
C LYS A 74 0.56 1.73 -12.87
N LEU A 75 -0.74 1.44 -12.99
CA LEU A 75 -1.78 2.47 -13.06
C LEU A 75 -1.96 3.19 -11.71
N GLY A 76 -1.81 2.47 -10.60
CA GLY A 76 -1.74 3.01 -9.24
C GLY A 76 -0.56 3.95 -9.06
N SER A 77 0.63 3.60 -9.56
CA SER A 77 1.81 4.48 -9.52
C SER A 77 1.60 5.79 -10.30
N ILE A 78 0.97 5.70 -11.49
CA ILE A 78 0.61 6.86 -12.31
C ILE A 78 -0.41 7.75 -11.58
N GLU A 79 -1.45 7.15 -10.99
CA GLU A 79 -2.49 7.87 -10.27
C GLU A 79 -1.94 8.53 -8.99
N ALA A 80 -1.10 7.82 -8.24
CA ALA A 80 -0.39 8.35 -7.08
C ALA A 80 0.45 9.57 -7.44
N ARG A 81 1.21 9.53 -8.55
CA ARG A 81 1.99 10.67 -9.02
C ARG A 81 1.12 11.89 -9.30
N LYS A 82 -0.03 11.70 -9.94
CA LYS A 82 -0.98 12.80 -10.20
C LYS A 82 -1.45 13.43 -8.89
N ILE A 83 -1.93 12.62 -7.96
CA ILE A 83 -2.42 13.06 -6.64
C ILE A 83 -1.33 13.85 -5.90
N LEU A 84 -0.11 13.32 -5.83
CA LEU A 84 0.99 13.93 -5.08
C LEU A 84 1.46 15.26 -5.72
N ASN A 85 1.48 15.34 -7.05
CA ASN A 85 1.78 16.57 -7.77
C ASN A 85 0.69 17.65 -7.63
N GLU A 86 -0.56 17.24 -7.50
CA GLU A 86 -1.69 18.17 -7.30
C GLU A 86 -1.69 18.80 -5.90
N ILE A 87 -1.39 18.02 -4.86
CA ILE A 87 -1.35 18.53 -3.48
C ILE A 87 -0.12 19.37 -3.17
N LYS A 88 1.00 19.16 -3.87
CA LYS A 88 2.26 19.93 -3.73
C LYS A 88 2.82 19.95 -2.30
N LEU A 89 2.69 18.82 -1.60
CA LEU A 89 3.19 18.65 -0.22
C LEU A 89 4.44 17.77 -0.12
N PHE A 90 4.84 17.15 -1.22
CA PHE A 90 5.95 16.21 -1.30
C PHE A 90 6.99 16.73 -2.29
N THR A 91 8.27 16.47 -2.00
CA THR A 91 9.36 16.76 -2.93
C THR A 91 9.36 15.76 -4.09
N GLU A 92 10.01 16.08 -5.19
CA GLU A 92 10.14 15.15 -6.32
C GLU A 92 10.83 13.84 -5.90
N GLU A 93 11.79 13.89 -4.97
CA GLU A 93 12.45 12.70 -4.42
C GLU A 93 11.47 11.81 -3.63
N GLU A 94 10.65 12.41 -2.75
CA GLU A 94 9.62 11.69 -2.00
C GLU A 94 8.59 11.05 -2.93
N ILE A 95 8.14 11.80 -3.95
CA ILE A 95 7.21 11.30 -4.97
C ILE A 95 7.82 10.11 -5.73
N ASN A 96 9.09 10.20 -6.10
CA ASN A 96 9.80 9.11 -6.76
C ASN A 96 9.87 7.85 -5.88
N ILE A 97 10.16 7.99 -4.59
CA ILE A 97 10.16 6.87 -3.64
C ILE A 97 8.78 6.21 -3.58
N ILE A 98 7.72 6.99 -3.40
CA ILE A 98 6.34 6.49 -3.29
C ILE A 98 5.93 5.79 -4.59
N CYS A 99 6.05 6.47 -5.74
CA CYS A 99 5.63 5.94 -7.03
C CYS A 99 6.42 4.68 -7.43
N LYS A 100 7.72 4.61 -7.11
CA LYS A 100 8.54 3.43 -7.40
C LYS A 100 8.12 2.24 -6.53
N SER A 101 7.85 2.49 -5.25
CA SER A 101 7.31 1.48 -4.34
C SER A 101 6.00 0.89 -4.86
N ILE A 102 5.07 1.77 -5.25
CA ILE A 102 3.78 1.35 -5.83
C ILE A 102 3.97 0.62 -7.17
N TYR A 103 4.86 1.09 -8.05
CA TYR A 103 5.06 0.44 -9.35
C TYR A 103 5.53 -1.01 -9.21
N ASN A 104 6.38 -1.29 -8.21
CA ASN A 104 6.99 -2.59 -8.01
C ASN A 104 6.24 -3.50 -7.01
N HIS A 105 5.19 -3.03 -6.35
CA HIS A 105 4.60 -3.74 -5.20
C HIS A 105 3.95 -5.09 -5.56
N SER A 106 3.48 -5.26 -6.80
CA SER A 106 2.89 -6.52 -7.26
C SER A 106 3.95 -7.56 -7.65
N ASN A 107 5.20 -7.14 -7.84
CA ASN A 107 6.32 -8.02 -8.13
C ASN A 107 6.95 -8.54 -6.82
N LYS A 108 6.33 -9.57 -6.25
CA LYS A 108 6.70 -10.12 -4.93
C LYS A 108 8.03 -10.89 -4.92
N ASN A 109 8.49 -11.35 -6.09
CA ASN A 109 9.69 -12.20 -6.22
C ASN A 109 10.98 -11.37 -6.36
N ASP A 110 10.89 -10.19 -6.97
CA ASP A 110 12.06 -9.34 -7.16
C ASP A 110 12.36 -8.56 -5.88
N GLU A 111 13.62 -8.55 -5.46
CA GLU A 111 14.08 -7.75 -4.33
C GLU A 111 14.23 -6.28 -4.73
N GLY A 112 13.57 -5.40 -3.97
CA GLY A 112 13.60 -3.96 -4.15
C GLY A 112 14.39 -3.22 -3.06
N GLY A 113 14.31 -1.89 -3.10
CA GLY A 113 14.76 -1.03 -2.02
C GLY A 113 13.85 -1.11 -0.80
N ILE A 114 14.28 -0.50 0.32
CA ILE A 114 13.60 -0.59 1.61
C ILE A 114 12.10 -0.24 1.56
N TYR A 115 11.71 0.79 0.82
CA TYR A 115 10.31 1.22 0.69
C TYR A 115 9.46 0.27 -0.18
N GLU A 116 10.06 -0.32 -1.21
CA GLU A 116 9.41 -1.34 -2.05
C GLU A 116 9.12 -2.59 -1.22
N GLU A 117 10.10 -3.06 -0.44
CA GLU A 117 9.93 -4.24 0.41
C GLU A 117 8.96 -3.99 1.57
N ILE A 118 8.98 -2.80 2.19
CA ILE A 118 7.96 -2.44 3.20
C ILE A 118 6.56 -2.51 2.61
N LEU A 119 6.33 -1.94 1.43
CA LEU A 119 5.00 -1.96 0.82
C LEU A 119 4.57 -3.38 0.45
N LYS A 120 5.45 -4.17 -0.16
CA LYS A 120 5.16 -5.58 -0.50
C LYS A 120 4.77 -6.39 0.73
N ASP A 121 5.50 -6.23 1.83
CA ASP A 121 5.26 -6.96 3.08
C ASP A 121 4.00 -6.48 3.79
N ALA A 122 3.75 -5.17 3.80
CA ALA A 122 2.56 -4.60 4.41
C ALA A 122 1.27 -5.05 3.72
N ASP A 123 1.31 -5.14 2.38
CA ASP A 123 0.23 -5.63 1.53
C ASP A 123 -0.08 -7.10 1.82
N VAL A 124 0.95 -7.96 1.77
CA VAL A 124 0.84 -9.39 2.11
C VAL A 124 0.34 -9.61 3.55
N LEU A 125 0.80 -8.80 4.50
CA LEU A 125 0.33 -8.85 5.88
C LEU A 125 -1.16 -8.49 5.99
N GLN A 126 -1.63 -7.53 5.19
CA GLN A 126 -3.04 -7.16 5.15
C GLN A 126 -3.88 -8.29 4.56
N HIS A 127 -3.44 -8.92 3.46
CA HIS A 127 -4.11 -10.10 2.90
C HIS A 127 -4.29 -11.22 3.92
N TYR A 128 -3.23 -11.55 4.67
CA TYR A 128 -3.29 -12.57 5.73
C TYR A 128 -4.22 -12.14 6.88
N SER A 129 -4.03 -10.93 7.40
CA SER A 129 -4.77 -10.45 8.59
C SER A 129 -6.23 -10.11 8.32
N TYR A 130 -6.61 -9.89 7.05
CA TYR A 130 -8.01 -9.72 6.65
C TYR A 130 -8.85 -10.95 7.02
N ASN A 131 -8.33 -12.16 6.77
CA ASN A 131 -8.94 -13.40 7.21
C ASN A 131 -7.91 -14.53 7.28
N THR A 132 -7.48 -14.89 8.48
CA THR A 132 -6.47 -15.94 8.72
C THR A 132 -6.94 -17.35 8.35
N GLY A 133 -8.25 -17.54 8.09
CA GLY A 133 -8.79 -18.79 7.57
C GLY A 133 -8.65 -18.95 6.05
N PHE A 134 -8.22 -17.91 5.32
CA PHE A 134 -8.00 -18.00 3.88
C PHE A 134 -6.60 -18.55 3.54
N PRO A 135 -6.47 -19.32 2.44
CA PRO A 135 -5.17 -19.76 1.99
C PRO A 135 -4.32 -18.56 1.55
N VAL A 136 -3.07 -18.52 2.02
CA VAL A 136 -2.06 -17.59 1.51
C VAL A 136 -1.70 -17.99 0.07
N ALA A 137 -1.68 -17.02 -0.84
CA ALA A 137 -1.29 -17.26 -2.23
C ALA A 137 0.15 -17.79 -2.31
N ASP A 138 0.43 -18.72 -3.22
CA ASP A 138 1.73 -19.41 -3.27
C ASP A 138 2.93 -18.45 -3.38
N HIS A 139 2.77 -17.37 -4.14
CA HIS A 139 3.80 -16.35 -4.35
C HIS A 139 4.00 -15.40 -3.15
N GLU A 140 3.13 -15.46 -2.13
CA GLU A 140 3.23 -14.67 -0.90
C GLU A 140 3.74 -15.48 0.30
N LYS A 141 3.69 -16.83 0.25
CA LYS A 141 4.01 -17.72 1.38
C LYS A 141 5.39 -17.48 1.98
N GLU A 142 6.41 -17.37 1.14
CA GLU A 142 7.78 -17.12 1.60
C GLU A 142 7.89 -15.78 2.33
N ARG A 143 7.21 -14.76 1.80
CA ARG A 143 7.19 -13.40 2.34
C ARG A 143 6.47 -13.35 3.68
N VAL A 144 5.29 -13.96 3.80
CA VAL A 144 4.57 -14.12 5.09
C VAL A 144 5.47 -14.80 6.12
N THR A 145 6.14 -15.89 5.76
CA THR A 145 7.00 -16.65 6.68
C THR A 145 8.15 -15.79 7.21
N LYS A 146 8.85 -15.07 6.32
CA LYS A 146 9.92 -14.14 6.72
C LYS A 146 9.38 -13.02 7.60
N LEU A 147 8.23 -12.46 7.24
CA LEU A 147 7.60 -11.37 7.97
C LEU A 147 7.16 -11.79 9.38
N PHE A 148 6.63 -13.00 9.56
CA PHE A 148 6.23 -13.49 10.88
C PHE A 148 7.43 -13.75 11.78
N LYS A 149 8.50 -14.32 11.23
CA LYS A 149 9.77 -14.46 11.94
C LYS A 149 10.34 -13.10 12.35
N GLU A 150 10.28 -12.11 11.45
CA GLU A 150 10.61 -10.72 11.80
C GLU A 150 9.74 -10.26 12.95
N LEU A 151 8.41 -10.31 12.82
CA LEU A 151 7.46 -9.78 13.80
C LEU A 151 7.38 -10.56 15.12
N GLY A 152 7.97 -11.75 15.20
CA GLY A 152 7.86 -12.64 16.37
C GLY A 152 6.48 -13.29 16.49
N ILE A 153 5.81 -13.52 15.36
CA ILE A 153 4.51 -14.19 15.29
C ILE A 153 4.75 -15.68 15.08
N GLU A 154 4.20 -16.51 15.98
CA GLU A 154 4.16 -17.97 15.82
C GLU A 154 2.93 -18.34 14.97
N ASN A 155 3.12 -19.19 13.96
CA ASN A 155 2.09 -19.62 13.02
C ASN A 155 2.21 -21.12 12.76
#